data_AF-A0A0Q9C317-F1
#
_entry.id   AF-A0A0Q9C317-F1
#
_cell.length_a   1.000
_cell.length_b   1.000
_cell.length_c   1.000
_cell.angle_alpha   90.00
_cell.angle_beta   90.00
_cell.angle_gamma   90.00
#
_symmetry.space_group_name_H-M   'P 1'
#
loop_
_entity.id
_entity.type
_entity.pdbx_description
1 polymer ?
#
loop_
_entity_poly.entity_id
_entity_poly.type
_entity_poly.pdbx_seq_one_letter_code
_entity_poly.pdbx_strand_id
1 'polypeptide(L)' 'MHAPTFVDVWQLLDDADRARLAEIDETQSEILTFLRTTPIEDVDAPMFSELQVERLRVYRGALERSGAAEEDTEDAASA' A
#
# COMPACT_ATOMS: atom_id res chain seq x y z
N MET A 1 -21.91 7.07 -1.57
CA MET A 1 -20.67 6.34 -1.24
C MET A 1 -19.54 7.35 -1.24
N HIS A 2 -18.93 7.62 -0.09
CA HIS A 2 -17.77 8.52 0.01
C HIS A 2 -16.51 7.72 -0.37
N ALA A 3 -15.65 8.28 -1.23
CA ALA A 3 -14.37 7.64 -1.52
C ALA A 3 -13.49 7.74 -0.25
N PRO A 4 -12.90 6.63 0.22
CA PRO A 4 -12.08 6.65 1.42
C PRO A 4 -10.84 7.53 1.20
N THR A 5 -10.55 8.37 2.18
CA THR A 5 -9.34 9.19 2.20
C THR A 5 -8.14 8.36 2.63
N PHE A 6 -6.93 8.90 2.45
CA PHE A 6 -5.71 8.28 2.98
C PHE A 6 -5.78 8.05 4.49
N VAL A 7 -6.37 8.99 5.24
CA VAL A 7 -6.49 8.88 6.71
C VAL A 7 -7.41 7.71 7.07
N ASP A 8 -8.52 7.55 6.34
CA ASP A 8 -9.46 6.43 6.57
C ASP A 8 -8.75 5.09 6.34
N VAL A 9 -8.03 4.94 5.23
CA VAL A 9 -7.28 3.73 4.92
C VAL A 9 -6.17 3.48 5.94
N TRP A 10 -5.47 4.52 6.41
CA TRP A 10 -4.38 4.38 7.35
C TRP A 10 -4.79 3.80 8.71
N GLN A 11 -6.03 4.07 9.13
CA GLN A 11 -6.59 3.50 10.36
C GLN A 11 -6.94 2.01 10.22
N LEU A 12 -7.13 1.52 9.00
CA LEU A 12 -7.48 0.11 8.72
C LEU A 12 -6.25 -0.80 8.61
N LEU A 13 -5.05 -0.21 8.50
CA LEU A 13 -3.81 -0.98 8.33
C LEU A 13 -3.43 -1.71 9.61
N ASP A 14 -3.25 -3.02 9.47
CA ASP A 14 -2.67 -3.86 10.50
C ASP A 14 -1.12 -3.80 10.49
N ASP A 15 -0.48 -4.48 11.43
CA ASP A 15 0.98 -4.48 11.56
C ASP A 15 1.68 -5.09 10.34
N ALA A 16 1.06 -6.07 9.67
CA ALA A 16 1.62 -6.69 8.47
C ALA A 16 1.55 -5.75 7.27
N ASP A 17 0.45 -5.01 7.10
CA ASP A 17 0.34 -3.96 6.10
C ASP A 17 1.40 -2.87 6.31
N ARG A 18 1.56 -2.42 7.56
CA ARG A 18 2.55 -1.38 7.92
C ARG A 18 3.98 -1.86 7.65
N ALA A 19 4.29 -3.10 7.99
CA ALA A 19 5.58 -3.70 7.68
C ALA A 19 5.82 -3.75 6.17
N ARG A 20 4.82 -4.18 5.39
CA ARG A 20 4.94 -4.23 3.93
C ARG A 20 5.12 -2.84 3.31
N LEU A 21 4.43 -1.83 3.81
CA LEU A 21 4.61 -0.45 3.36
C LEU A 21 6.01 0.08 3.67
N ALA A 22 6.59 -0.29 4.83
CA ALA A 22 7.95 0.07 5.18
C ALA A 22 8.98 -0.58 4.24
N GLU A 23 8.81 -1.84 3.84
CA GLU A 23 9.65 -2.50 2.83
C GLU A 23 9.58 -1.79 1.47
N ILE A 24 8.39 -1.34 1.08
CA ILE A 24 8.18 -0.56 -0.16
C ILE A 24 8.90 0.79 -0.06
N ASP A 25 8.80 1.48 1.08
CA ASP A 25 9.49 2.76 1.33
C ASP A 25 11.02 2.61 1.31
N GLU A 26 11.54 1.51 1.86
CA GLU A 26 12.97 1.17 1.83
C GLU A 26 13.44 0.94 0.39
N THR A 27 12.74 0.08 -0.37
CA THR A 27 13.07 -0.20 -1.78
C THR A 27 13.02 1.07 -2.63
N GLN A 28 12.02 1.93 -2.42
CA GLN A 28 11.92 3.23 -3.07
C GLN A 28 13.13 4.13 -2.75
N SER A 29 13.59 4.13 -1.49
CA SER A 29 14.76 4.89 -1.07
C SER A 29 16.05 4.37 -1.71
N GLU A 30 16.18 3.05 -1.89
CA GLU A 30 17.31 2.43 -2.60
C GLU A 30 17.33 2.83 -4.08
N ILE A 31 16.18 2.78 -4.77
CA ILE A 31 16.07 3.19 -6.18
C ILE A 31 16.42 4.68 -6.34
N LEU A 32 15.87 5.56 -5.49
CA LEU A 32 16.19 6.98 -5.53
C LEU A 32 17.67 7.23 -5.26
N THR A 33 18.27 6.48 -4.33
CA THR A 33 19.71 6.56 -4.05
C THR A 33 20.52 6.14 -5.26
N PHE A 34 20.17 5.02 -5.90
CA PHE A 34 20.80 4.52 -7.11
C PHE A 34 20.75 5.56 -8.24
N LEU A 35 19.57 6.11 -8.53
CA LEU A 35 19.38 7.13 -9.57
C LEU A 35 20.17 8.42 -9.28
N ARG A 36 20.37 8.75 -8.00
CA ARG A 36 21.18 9.91 -7.59
C ARG A 36 22.68 9.67 -7.79
N THR A 37 23.16 8.44 -7.60
CA THR A 37 24.61 8.14 -7.54
C THR A 37 25.18 7.53 -8.81
N THR A 38 24.34 7.00 -9.70
CA THR A 38 24.78 6.30 -10.91
C THR A 38 24.73 7.23 -12.13
N PRO A 39 25.84 7.38 -12.89
CA PRO A 39 25.86 8.15 -14.14
C PRO A 39 24.87 7.58 -15.17
N ILE A 40 24.09 8.46 -15.78
CA ILE A 40 22.97 8.13 -16.69
C ILE A 40 23.54 7.86 -18.09
N GLU A 41 24.22 6.73 -18.26
CA GLU A 41 24.59 6.21 -19.58
C GLU A 41 24.06 4.77 -19.66
N ASP A 42 22.82 4.62 -20.15
CA ASP A 42 22.14 3.34 -20.44
C ASP A 42 21.89 2.38 -19.26
N VAL A 43 21.30 2.89 -18.17
CA VAL A 43 20.74 2.01 -17.15
C VAL A 43 19.24 1.86 -17.34
N ASP A 44 18.76 0.61 -17.41
CA ASP A 44 17.37 0.26 -17.15
C ASP A 44 17.03 0.69 -15.71
N ALA A 45 16.53 1.92 -15.59
CA ALA A 45 16.14 2.49 -14.31
C ALA A 45 15.06 1.60 -13.66
N PRO A 46 15.19 1.22 -12.38
CA PRO A 46 14.18 0.42 -11.70
C PRO A 46 12.81 1.11 -11.77
N MET A 47 11.77 0.37 -12.20
CA MET A 47 10.45 0.96 -12.46
C MET A 47 9.66 1.25 -11.18
N PHE A 48 9.58 2.54 -10.81
CA PHE A 48 8.75 3.05 -9.72
C PHE A 48 7.27 2.62 -9.80
N SER A 49 6.75 2.40 -11.00
CA SER A 49 5.34 2.06 -11.20
C SER A 49 4.94 0.75 -10.54
N GLU A 50 5.83 -0.24 -10.51
CA GLU A 50 5.54 -1.53 -9.87
C GLU A 50 5.39 -1.37 -8.35
N LEU A 51 6.26 -0.57 -7.73
CA LEU A 51 6.16 -0.23 -6.30
C LEU A 51 4.88 0.55 -5.97
N GLN A 52 4.43 1.44 -6.85
CA GLN A 52 3.17 2.16 -6.64
C GLN A 52 1.96 1.21 -6.75
N VAL A 53 1.99 0.25 -7.68
CA VAL A 53 0.95 -0.78 -7.78
C VAL A 53 0.92 -1.65 -6.52
N GLU A 54 2.09 -2.08 -6.02
CA GLU A 54 2.20 -2.84 -4.77
C GLU A 54 1.64 -2.06 -3.58
N ARG A 55 1.98 -0.77 -3.44
CA ARG A 55 1.44 0.10 -2.39
C ARG A 55 -0.08 0.17 -2.45
N LEU A 56 -0.64 0.37 -3.65
CA LEU A 56 -2.09 0.41 -3.85
C LEU A 56 -2.78 -0.93 -3.54
N ARG A 57 -2.10 -2.07 -3.77
CA ARG A 57 -2.61 -3.39 -3.39
C ARG A 57 -2.73 -3.53 -1.88
N VAL A 58 -1.74 -3.06 -1.11
CA VAL A 58 -1.81 -3.08 0.37
C VAL A 58 -3.01 -2.27 0.87
N TYR A 59 -3.16 -1.03 0.39
CA TYR A 59 -4.29 -0.17 0.76
C TYR A 59 -5.65 -0.78 0.38
N ARG A 60 -5.75 -1.41 -0.79
CA ARG A 60 -6.96 -2.09 -1.21
C ARG A 60 -7.27 -3.29 -0.33
N GLY A 61 -6.27 -4.10 0.00
CA GLY A 61 -6.44 -5.26 0.88
C GLY A 61 -6.97 -4.87 2.26
N ALA A 62 -6.50 -3.77 2.83
CA ALA A 62 -7.01 -3.26 4.10
C ALA A 62 -8.49 -2.82 4.00
N LEU A 63 -8.87 -2.13 2.91
CA LEU A 63 -10.26 -1.75 2.65
C LEU A 63 -11.17 -2.97 2.46
N GLU A 64 -10.73 -3.98 1.71
CA GLU A 64 -11.49 -5.22 1.47
C GLU A 64 -11.75 -5.98 2.77
N ARG A 65 -10.75 -6.08 3.66
CA ARG A 65 -10.91 -6.71 4.98
C ARG A 65 -11.88 -5.93 5.88
N SER A 66 -11.84 -4.60 5.85
CA SER A 66 -12.78 -3.77 6.61
C SER A 66 -14.21 -3.91 6.11
N GLY A 67 -14.42 -3.94 4.79
CA GLY A 67 -15.74 -4.16 4.21
C GLY A 67 -16.32 -5.53 4.56
N ALA A 68 -15.49 -6.58 4.55
CA ALA A 68 -15.90 -7.92 4.98
C ALA A 68 -16.28 -7.97 6.48
N ALA A 69 -15.60 -7.19 7.33
CA ALA A 69 -15.91 -7.10 8.75
C ALA A 69 -17.23 -6.36 9.04
N GLU A 70 -17.60 -5.39 8.19
CA GLU A 70 -18.89 -4.69 8.28
C GLU A 70 -20.06 -5.61 7.90
N GLU A 71 -19.93 -6.41 6.84
CA GLU A 71 -20.96 -7.38 6.41
C GLU A 71 -21.21 -8.47 7.48
N ASP A 72 -20.16 -9.03 8.08
CA ASP A 72 -20.29 -10.05 9.15
C ASP A 72 -20.92 -9.50 10.44
N THR A 73 -20.78 -8.20 10.72
CA THR A 73 -21.36 -7.56 11.92
C THR A 73 -22.86 -7.27 11.75
N GLU A 74 -23.31 -6.95 10.53
CA GLU A 74 -24.72 -6.68 10.22
C GLU A 74 -25.57 -7.96 10.21
N ASP A 75 -25.01 -9.08 9.78
CA ASP A 75 -25.66 -10.40 9.77
C ASP A 75 -25.82 -10.97 11.20
N ALA A 76 -24.82 -10.74 12.08
CA ALA A 76 -24.87 -11.15 13.49
C ALA A 76 -25.84 -10.32 14.34
N ALA A 77 -26.14 -9.07 13.95
CA ALA A 77 -27.09 -8.20 14.65
C ALA A 77 -28.56 -8.41 14.22
N SER A 78 -28.79 -9.16 13.14
CA SER A 78 -30.11 -9.42 12.55
C SER A 78 -30.70 -10.80 12.91
N ALA A 79 -30.00 -11.58 13.74
CA ALA A 79 -30.38 -12.92 14.21
C ALA A 79 -30.81 -12.92 15.68
#